data_AF-A0A1B8ANM4-F1
#
_entry.id   AF-A0A1B8ANM4-F1
#
_cell.length_a   1.000
_cell.length_b   1.000
_cell.length_c   1.000
_cell.angle_alpha   90.00
_cell.angle_beta   90.00
_cell.angle_gamma   90.00
#
_symmetry.space_group_name_H-M   'P 1'
#
loop_
_entity.id
_entity.type
_entity.pdbx_description
1 polymer ?
#
loop_
_entity_poly.entity_id
_entity_poly.type
_entity_poly.pdbx_seq_one_letter_code
_entity_poly.pdbx_strand_id
1 'polypeptide(L)'
;MSLLQIPDEIIQHLLYYISPEDNLCSFQFLSHRLRHLANEPLLWRYHCQNSFTFWNPEHNFYRRIRGRASSTPWKEIFLVRKSRNAQVERLLVEILETKVGRLKRFEKVCKLGYDAKDFLLEQCNADDSAEDVLARRYYSNSLLDSIHRSLAIEEWYNIQQASRNNNRQPANLSLERALGAFDLFVLHDQPGDLDDIGLILDRLAADFRDTQPSIDGMSTRQKALELNHWLRCNNLTGLQHPDRSYRNLRNCLIGQALRHEDHDSIPIISSAIFCCIAERLGLQAQCCAFPTHVHAIVFAENGKTLDSVPVIEDDAPLERMYLDPYGSSEEIPMADLRSMLAHFGWQTSTDVFLSPVSPVAIAMRTARNIRATASRVIEAREQADPELTRLITGNDSSNIDAALYSALWASLLLTPVDSFEWDEVLEPFLNRFAKSWHVDAWLVEKYIFPLYDRFGPLRERIMRNNPRRWDDPREVIYLVNEFDEVPPPVFQRNSVRTQHVLYKIGQVFKHRRYGWVGAVNGWTDQELPNRLRPRNKTFYTCLRTTGPERHVVAEDNIVLIEDPSEIPDSLFRQAGKFFKRFDAETCTFVSNINEQYPDD
;
A
#
# COMPACT_ATOMS: atom_id res chain seq x y z
N MET A 1 1.31 -48.44 -28.92
CA MET A 1 -0.10 -48.04 -28.67
C MET A 1 -0.31 -46.68 -29.30
N SER A 2 -1.40 -46.50 -30.04
CA SER A 2 -1.77 -45.19 -30.59
C SER A 2 -2.55 -44.39 -29.54
N LEU A 3 -2.35 -43.06 -29.49
CA LEU A 3 -3.11 -42.16 -28.61
C LEU A 3 -4.64 -42.30 -28.82
N LEU A 4 -5.06 -42.68 -30.03
CA LEU A 4 -6.46 -42.93 -30.38
C LEU A 4 -7.08 -44.15 -29.67
N GLN A 5 -6.26 -45.04 -29.11
CA GLN A 5 -6.71 -46.27 -28.42
C GLN A 5 -6.83 -46.09 -26.91
N ILE A 6 -6.39 -44.95 -26.37
CA ILE A 6 -6.45 -44.63 -24.94
C ILE A 6 -7.87 -44.14 -24.61
N PRO A 7 -8.50 -44.53 -23.47
CA PRO A 7 -9.80 -44.00 -23.04
C PRO A 7 -9.80 -42.47 -22.80
N ASP A 8 -10.96 -41.83 -22.96
CA ASP A 8 -11.12 -40.37 -22.81
C ASP A 8 -10.72 -39.90 -21.40
N GLU A 9 -11.06 -40.68 -20.38
CA GLU A 9 -10.80 -40.36 -18.97
C GLU A 9 -9.29 -40.30 -18.67
N ILE A 10 -8.50 -41.18 -19.30
CA ILE A 10 -7.05 -41.19 -19.16
C ILE A 10 -6.44 -39.99 -19.88
N ILE A 11 -6.92 -39.68 -21.08
CA ILE A 11 -6.46 -38.50 -21.83
C ILE A 11 -6.79 -37.21 -21.07
N GLN A 12 -8.00 -37.11 -20.53
CA GLN A 12 -8.42 -35.99 -19.68
C GLN A 12 -7.55 -35.85 -18.45
N HIS A 13 -7.21 -36.95 -17.78
CA HIS A 13 -6.32 -36.93 -16.62
C HIS A 13 -4.91 -36.43 -17.01
N LEU A 14 -4.36 -36.90 -18.13
CA LEU A 14 -3.07 -36.45 -18.64
C LEU A 14 -3.05 -34.95 -18.96
N LEU A 15 -4.17 -34.37 -19.41
CA LEU A 15 -4.25 -32.94 -19.72
C LEU A 15 -4.05 -32.03 -18.49
N TYR A 16 -4.28 -32.52 -17.27
CA TYR A 16 -3.95 -31.77 -16.05
C TYR A 16 -2.44 -31.60 -15.80
N TYR A 17 -1.61 -32.43 -16.45
CA TYR A 17 -0.15 -32.43 -16.34
C TYR A 17 0.55 -31.76 -17.52
N ILE A 18 -0.21 -31.32 -18.53
CA ILE A 18 0.31 -30.60 -19.69
C ILE A 18 0.10 -29.10 -19.47
N SER A 19 1.04 -28.28 -19.94
CA SER A 19 0.88 -26.83 -19.84
C SER A 19 -0.36 -26.36 -20.63
N PRO A 20 -1.11 -25.36 -20.11
CA PRO A 20 -2.22 -24.76 -20.87
C PRO A 20 -1.77 -24.26 -22.26
N GLU A 21 -0.53 -23.81 -22.39
CA GLU A 21 0.08 -23.30 -23.62
C GLU A 21 0.26 -24.40 -24.65
N ASP A 22 0.81 -25.56 -24.27
CA ASP A 22 0.95 -26.71 -25.17
C ASP A 22 -0.41 -27.23 -25.64
N ASN A 23 -1.40 -27.18 -24.75
CA ASN A 23 -2.77 -27.48 -25.12
C ASN A 23 -3.29 -26.48 -26.17
N LEU A 24 -3.12 -25.18 -25.92
CA LEU A 24 -3.59 -24.11 -26.81
C LEU A 24 -2.92 -24.12 -28.17
N CYS A 25 -1.61 -24.36 -28.23
CA CYS A 25 -0.80 -24.26 -29.44
C CYS A 25 -0.77 -25.55 -30.25
N SER A 26 -0.93 -26.72 -29.61
CA SER A 26 -0.68 -28.00 -30.26
C SER A 26 -1.81 -29.01 -30.05
N PHE A 27 -2.07 -29.42 -28.81
CA PHE A 27 -2.85 -30.64 -28.52
C PHE A 27 -4.26 -30.61 -29.10
N GLN A 28 -4.98 -29.50 -28.93
CA GLN A 28 -6.38 -29.37 -29.38
C GLN A 28 -6.54 -29.39 -30.91
N PHE A 29 -5.47 -29.24 -31.68
CA PHE A 29 -5.50 -29.22 -33.14
C PHE A 29 -5.22 -30.58 -33.78
N LEU A 30 -4.86 -31.60 -32.99
CA LEU A 30 -4.46 -32.91 -33.49
C LEU A 30 -5.64 -33.76 -33.98
N SER A 31 -6.83 -33.63 -33.39
CA SER A 31 -8.08 -34.27 -33.88
C SER A 31 -9.33 -33.66 -33.25
N HIS A 32 -10.51 -33.93 -33.82
CA HIS A 32 -11.79 -33.51 -33.24
C HIS A 32 -12.05 -34.05 -31.84
N ARG A 33 -11.71 -35.33 -31.60
CA ARG A 33 -11.86 -35.96 -30.28
C ARG A 33 -11.00 -35.25 -29.24
N LEU A 34 -9.73 -35.03 -29.55
CA LEU A 34 -8.81 -34.35 -28.63
C LEU A 34 -9.22 -32.89 -28.42
N ARG A 35 -9.71 -32.21 -29.46
CA ARG A 35 -10.28 -30.87 -29.33
C ARG A 35 -11.40 -30.82 -28.31
N HIS A 36 -12.32 -31.79 -28.32
CA HIS A 36 -13.40 -31.84 -27.33
C HIS A 36 -12.84 -31.96 -25.91
N LEU A 37 -11.99 -32.97 -25.67
CA LEU A 37 -11.41 -33.23 -24.35
C LEU A 37 -10.59 -32.05 -23.81
N ALA A 38 -9.83 -31.39 -24.69
CA ALA A 38 -8.99 -30.26 -24.30
C ALA A 38 -9.75 -28.95 -24.06
N ASN A 39 -11.06 -28.92 -24.34
CA ASN A 39 -11.95 -27.79 -24.11
C ASN A 39 -12.95 -28.04 -22.97
N GLU A 40 -12.76 -29.11 -22.19
CA GLU A 40 -13.63 -29.41 -21.04
C GLU A 40 -13.60 -28.29 -19.98
N PRO A 41 -14.77 -27.82 -19.48
CA PRO A 41 -14.82 -26.73 -18.51
C PRO A 41 -14.05 -26.99 -17.21
N LEU A 42 -14.00 -28.24 -16.74
CA LEU A 42 -13.28 -28.61 -15.52
C LEU A 42 -11.75 -28.45 -15.66
N LEU A 43 -11.21 -28.78 -16.83
CA LEU A 43 -9.80 -28.61 -17.15
C LEU A 43 -9.42 -27.13 -17.10
N TRP A 44 -10.19 -26.28 -17.77
CA TRP A 44 -9.92 -24.84 -17.80
C TRP A 44 -10.14 -24.15 -16.46
N ARG A 45 -11.12 -24.60 -15.68
CA ARG A 45 -11.28 -24.16 -14.29
C ARG A 45 -10.03 -24.46 -13.47
N TYR A 46 -9.50 -25.69 -13.58
CA TYR A 46 -8.25 -26.07 -12.92
C TYR A 46 -7.07 -25.21 -13.37
N HIS A 47 -6.90 -24.97 -14.68
CA HIS A 47 -5.83 -24.10 -15.17
C HIS A 47 -5.96 -22.67 -14.62
N CYS A 48 -7.16 -22.10 -14.55
CA CYS A 48 -7.35 -20.79 -13.91
C CYS A 48 -6.96 -20.82 -12.42
N GLN A 49 -7.29 -21.88 -11.68
CA GLN A 49 -6.98 -21.98 -10.25
C GLN A 49 -5.49 -22.19 -9.95
N ASN A 50 -4.73 -22.79 -10.87
CA ASN A 50 -3.34 -23.17 -10.62
C ASN A 50 -2.31 -22.31 -11.37
N SER A 51 -2.72 -21.60 -12.43
CA SER A 51 -1.81 -20.74 -13.19
C SER A 51 -1.77 -19.29 -12.68
N PHE A 52 -2.72 -18.88 -11.84
CA PHE A 52 -2.84 -17.50 -11.37
C PHE A 52 -3.24 -17.46 -9.90
N THR A 53 -2.54 -16.63 -9.11
CA THR A 53 -2.86 -16.43 -7.69
C THR A 53 -3.82 -15.26 -7.53
N PHE A 54 -3.59 -14.17 -8.26
CA PHE A 54 -4.34 -12.92 -8.11
C PHE A 54 -5.29 -12.68 -9.27
N TRP A 55 -6.49 -12.22 -8.91
CA TRP A 55 -7.59 -11.98 -9.84
C TRP A 55 -8.20 -10.61 -9.60
N ASN A 56 -8.34 -9.82 -10.67
CA ASN A 56 -9.10 -8.58 -10.61
C ASN A 56 -10.57 -8.87 -10.22
N PRO A 57 -11.18 -8.07 -9.32
CA PRO A 57 -12.57 -8.27 -8.89
C PRO A 57 -13.60 -8.36 -10.02
N GLU A 58 -13.36 -7.72 -11.17
CA GLU A 58 -14.28 -7.77 -12.32
C GLU A 58 -14.57 -9.20 -12.83
N HIS A 59 -13.62 -10.12 -12.63
CA HIS A 59 -13.80 -11.52 -13.02
C HIS A 59 -14.82 -12.26 -12.17
N ASN A 60 -15.14 -11.76 -10.97
CA ASN A 60 -15.96 -12.46 -9.98
C ASN A 60 -15.45 -13.90 -9.71
N PHE A 61 -14.14 -14.08 -9.72
CA PHE A 61 -13.48 -15.39 -9.80
C PHE A 61 -13.90 -16.35 -8.67
N TYR A 62 -13.78 -15.92 -7.41
CA TYR A 62 -14.15 -16.74 -6.25
C TYR A 62 -15.63 -17.15 -6.25
N ARG A 63 -16.52 -16.27 -6.73
CA ARG A 63 -17.95 -16.59 -6.90
C ARG A 63 -18.15 -17.65 -7.99
N ARG A 64 -17.46 -17.53 -9.13
CA ARG A 64 -17.53 -18.50 -10.24
C ARG A 64 -17.03 -19.89 -9.84
N ILE A 65 -15.97 -19.96 -9.01
CA ILE A 65 -15.46 -21.22 -8.47
C ILE A 65 -16.53 -21.96 -7.66
N ARG A 66 -17.34 -21.26 -6.88
CA ARG A 66 -18.42 -21.91 -6.09
C ARG A 66 -19.58 -22.40 -6.98
N GLY A 67 -19.65 -21.96 -8.24
CA GLY A 67 -20.67 -22.36 -9.20
C GLY A 67 -20.34 -23.64 -9.98
N ARG A 68 -21.27 -24.03 -10.86
CA ARG A 68 -21.08 -25.17 -11.78
C ARG A 68 -20.04 -24.83 -12.84
N ALA A 69 -19.08 -25.72 -13.09
CA ALA A 69 -18.02 -25.47 -14.07
C ALA A 69 -18.56 -25.13 -15.47
N SER A 70 -19.60 -25.83 -15.93
CA SER A 70 -20.24 -25.59 -17.24
C SER A 70 -20.93 -24.23 -17.39
N SER A 71 -21.18 -23.52 -16.28
CA SER A 71 -21.85 -22.20 -16.31
C SER A 71 -20.89 -21.03 -16.53
N THR A 72 -19.58 -21.29 -16.59
CA THR A 72 -18.55 -20.27 -16.72
C THR A 72 -17.65 -20.57 -17.92
N PRO A 73 -17.37 -19.59 -18.79
CA PRO A 73 -16.47 -19.77 -19.92
C PRO A 73 -15.00 -19.74 -19.47
N TRP A 74 -14.56 -20.77 -18.74
CA TRP A 74 -13.24 -20.79 -18.09
C TRP A 74 -12.07 -20.59 -19.05
N LYS A 75 -12.14 -21.17 -20.25
CA LYS A 75 -11.09 -20.99 -21.27
C LYS A 75 -10.97 -19.53 -21.71
N GLU A 76 -12.10 -18.84 -21.90
CA GLU A 76 -12.09 -17.43 -22.30
C GLU A 76 -11.48 -16.57 -21.19
N ILE A 77 -11.84 -16.82 -19.93
CA ILE A 77 -11.27 -16.14 -18.78
C ILE A 77 -9.75 -16.37 -18.71
N PHE A 78 -9.29 -17.61 -18.92
CA PHE A 78 -7.86 -17.93 -18.97
C PHE A 78 -7.13 -17.16 -20.08
N LEU A 79 -7.71 -17.13 -21.29
CA LEU A 79 -7.12 -16.43 -22.43
C LEU A 79 -7.07 -14.91 -22.23
N VAL A 80 -8.11 -14.31 -21.65
CA VAL A 80 -8.11 -12.90 -21.25
C VAL A 80 -6.97 -12.64 -20.25
N ARG A 81 -6.83 -13.50 -19.24
CA ARG A 81 -5.80 -13.38 -18.21
C ARG A 81 -4.39 -13.48 -18.79
N LYS A 82 -4.13 -14.40 -19.74
CA LYS A 82 -2.86 -14.51 -20.46
C LYS A 82 -2.58 -13.32 -21.37
N SER A 83 -3.58 -12.85 -22.11
CA SER A 83 -3.45 -11.67 -22.96
C SER A 83 -3.05 -10.43 -22.14
N ARG A 84 -3.62 -10.28 -20.93
CA ARG A 84 -3.24 -9.21 -20.00
C ARG A 84 -1.80 -9.35 -19.51
N ASN A 85 -1.30 -10.55 -19.19
CA ASN A 85 0.12 -10.72 -18.84
C ASN A 85 1.04 -10.29 -19.99
N ALA A 86 0.76 -10.71 -21.23
CA ALA A 86 1.54 -10.28 -22.39
C ALA A 86 1.47 -8.76 -22.62
N GLN A 87 0.32 -8.14 -22.33
CA GLN A 87 0.19 -6.68 -22.37
C GLN A 87 1.06 -6.00 -21.30
N VAL A 88 1.09 -6.52 -20.07
CA VAL A 88 1.92 -5.98 -18.98
C VAL A 88 3.40 -6.11 -19.33
N GLU A 89 3.82 -7.27 -19.83
CA GLU A 89 5.21 -7.51 -20.27
C GLU A 89 5.66 -6.48 -21.30
N ARG A 90 4.89 -6.30 -22.38
CA ARG A 90 5.20 -5.30 -23.41
C ARG A 90 5.26 -3.88 -22.83
N LEU A 91 4.30 -3.49 -22.00
CA LEU A 91 4.28 -2.15 -21.40
C LEU A 91 5.44 -1.93 -20.45
N LEU A 92 5.86 -2.96 -19.71
CA LEU A 92 7.05 -2.90 -18.85
C LEU A 92 8.30 -2.67 -19.69
N VAL A 93 8.49 -3.41 -20.79
CA VAL A 93 9.63 -3.18 -21.71
C VAL A 93 9.63 -1.72 -22.20
N GLU A 94 8.49 -1.21 -22.68
CA GLU A 94 8.39 0.18 -23.13
C GLU A 94 8.68 1.21 -22.01
N ILE A 95 8.33 0.91 -20.76
CA ILE A 95 8.65 1.75 -19.57
C ILE A 95 10.15 1.78 -19.30
N LEU A 96 10.83 0.65 -19.50
CA LEU A 96 12.27 0.50 -19.29
C LEU A 96 13.08 1.19 -20.40
N GLU A 97 12.59 1.16 -21.63
CA GLU A 97 13.26 1.72 -22.82
C GLU A 97 13.32 3.24 -22.82
N THR A 98 12.25 3.92 -22.40
CA THR A 98 12.16 5.39 -22.47
C THR A 98 11.48 5.97 -21.24
N LYS A 99 11.87 7.20 -20.88
CA LYS A 99 11.14 7.97 -19.87
C LYS A 99 9.98 8.77 -20.44
N VAL A 100 9.92 8.95 -21.76
CA VAL A 100 8.91 9.77 -22.42
C VAL A 100 7.57 9.04 -22.48
N GLY A 101 6.49 9.65 -22.01
CA GLY A 101 5.15 9.07 -21.98
C GLY A 101 5.04 7.87 -21.02
N ARG A 102 5.91 7.78 -20.02
CA ARG A 102 5.98 6.65 -19.10
C ARG A 102 4.74 6.60 -18.20
N LEU A 103 4.20 7.75 -17.80
CA LEU A 103 3.02 7.83 -16.92
C LEU A 103 1.80 7.18 -17.54
N LYS A 104 1.56 7.40 -18.83
CA LYS A 104 0.44 6.76 -19.56
C LYS A 104 0.59 5.24 -19.63
N ARG A 105 1.81 4.72 -19.68
CA ARG A 105 2.06 3.27 -19.67
C ARG A 105 1.85 2.69 -18.28
N PHE A 106 2.29 3.41 -17.24
CA PHE A 106 1.98 3.09 -15.84
C PHE A 106 0.47 2.96 -15.64
N GLU A 107 -0.30 3.97 -16.05
CA GLU A 107 -1.76 3.96 -15.94
C GLU A 107 -2.38 2.72 -16.62
N LYS A 108 -1.94 2.38 -17.84
CA LYS A 108 -2.44 1.22 -18.58
C LYS A 108 -2.23 -0.09 -17.83
N VAL A 109 -1.05 -0.28 -17.24
CA VAL A 109 -0.76 -1.47 -16.42
C VAL A 109 -1.60 -1.44 -15.14
N CYS A 110 -1.62 -0.32 -14.43
CA CYS A 110 -2.30 -0.21 -13.14
C CYS A 110 -3.82 -0.43 -13.25
N LYS A 111 -4.44 -0.02 -14.38
CA LYS A 111 -5.85 -0.28 -14.68
C LYS A 111 -6.20 -1.76 -14.83
N LEU A 112 -5.22 -2.64 -15.06
CA LEU A 112 -5.44 -4.10 -15.02
C LEU A 112 -5.59 -4.62 -13.59
N GLY A 113 -5.19 -3.84 -12.57
CA GLY A 113 -5.29 -4.18 -11.16
C GLY A 113 -4.56 -5.48 -10.82
N TYR A 114 -5.19 -6.36 -10.06
CA TYR A 114 -4.63 -7.65 -9.66
C TYR A 114 -4.33 -8.62 -10.80
N ASP A 115 -4.84 -8.37 -12.01
CA ASP A 115 -4.39 -9.11 -13.17
C ASP A 115 -2.94 -8.78 -13.58
N ALA A 116 -2.35 -7.69 -13.12
CA ALA A 116 -0.92 -7.47 -13.34
C ALA A 116 -0.04 -8.09 -12.24
N LYS A 117 -0.62 -8.44 -11.08
CA LYS A 117 0.13 -8.69 -9.85
C LYS A 117 1.04 -9.91 -9.91
N ASP A 118 0.55 -11.07 -10.36
CA ASP A 118 1.38 -12.29 -10.47
C ASP A 118 2.64 -12.04 -11.30
N PHE A 119 2.48 -11.44 -12.49
CA PHE A 119 3.59 -11.12 -13.38
C PHE A 119 4.54 -10.09 -12.76
N LEU A 120 4.02 -9.02 -12.18
CA LEU A 120 4.86 -7.98 -11.57
C LEU A 120 5.66 -8.51 -10.39
N LEU A 121 5.09 -9.39 -9.54
CA LEU A 121 5.81 -10.04 -8.45
C LEU A 121 6.96 -10.91 -8.96
N GLU A 122 6.74 -11.64 -10.06
CA GLU A 122 7.82 -12.38 -10.72
C GLU A 122 8.92 -11.44 -11.21
N GLN A 123 8.58 -10.31 -11.84
CA GLN A 123 9.56 -9.34 -12.32
C GLN A 123 10.27 -8.56 -11.20
N CYS A 124 9.62 -8.35 -10.04
CA CYS A 124 10.27 -7.81 -8.84
C CYS A 124 11.38 -8.74 -8.32
N ASN A 125 11.24 -10.04 -8.59
CA ASN A 125 12.20 -11.09 -8.25
C ASN A 125 12.95 -11.61 -9.47
N ALA A 126 13.02 -10.82 -10.56
CA ALA A 126 13.70 -11.22 -11.80
C ALA A 126 15.13 -11.68 -11.52
N ASP A 127 15.61 -12.70 -12.23
CA ASP A 127 16.94 -13.29 -12.01
C ASP A 127 18.09 -12.29 -12.28
N ASP A 128 19.21 -12.42 -11.55
CA ASP A 128 20.39 -11.55 -11.71
C ASP A 128 21.06 -11.65 -13.10
N SER A 129 20.74 -12.70 -13.87
CA SER A 129 21.15 -12.86 -15.27
C SER A 129 20.47 -11.89 -16.24
N ALA A 130 19.36 -11.25 -15.86
CA ALA A 130 18.65 -10.33 -16.74
C ALA A 130 19.48 -9.07 -17.02
N GLU A 131 19.56 -8.66 -18.29
CA GLU A 131 20.38 -7.52 -18.74
C GLU A 131 20.00 -6.20 -18.05
N ASP A 132 18.71 -6.06 -17.74
CA ASP A 132 18.10 -4.89 -17.13
C ASP A 132 17.58 -5.15 -15.70
N VAL A 133 18.15 -6.13 -14.99
CA VAL A 133 17.65 -6.62 -13.69
C VAL A 133 17.31 -5.52 -12.68
N LEU A 134 18.16 -4.51 -12.49
CA LEU A 134 17.90 -3.44 -11.51
C LEU A 134 16.71 -2.59 -11.93
N ALA A 135 16.67 -2.18 -13.20
CA ALA A 135 15.59 -1.36 -13.72
C ALA A 135 14.27 -2.14 -13.73
N ARG A 136 14.30 -3.39 -14.19
CA ARG A 136 13.16 -4.30 -14.21
C ARG A 136 12.56 -4.48 -12.81
N ARG A 137 13.38 -4.80 -11.80
CA ARG A 137 12.91 -4.95 -10.42
C ARG A 137 12.33 -3.63 -9.89
N TYR A 138 13.00 -2.50 -10.11
CA TYR A 138 12.55 -1.19 -9.63
C TYR A 138 11.20 -0.75 -10.23
N TYR A 139 11.06 -0.81 -11.56
CA TYR A 139 9.85 -0.37 -12.24
C TYR A 139 8.69 -1.34 -12.04
N SER A 140 8.96 -2.65 -11.90
CA SER A 140 7.93 -3.63 -11.53
C SER A 140 7.40 -3.38 -10.12
N ASN A 141 8.29 -3.11 -9.16
CA ASN A 141 7.88 -2.73 -7.81
C ASN A 141 7.08 -1.42 -7.80
N SER A 142 7.53 -0.41 -8.56
CA SER A 142 6.83 0.87 -8.67
C SER A 142 5.42 0.74 -9.26
N LEU A 143 5.24 -0.12 -10.27
CA LEU A 143 3.93 -0.44 -10.85
C LEU A 143 3.04 -1.17 -9.84
N LEU A 144 3.60 -2.17 -9.16
CA LEU A 144 2.90 -2.94 -8.14
C LEU A 144 2.44 -2.06 -6.98
N ASP A 145 3.30 -1.14 -6.51
CA ASP A 145 2.95 -0.18 -5.48
C ASP A 145 1.80 0.74 -5.91
N SER A 146 1.77 1.20 -7.17
CA SER A 146 0.67 2.02 -7.69
C SER A 146 -0.64 1.24 -7.77
N ILE A 147 -0.58 -0.06 -8.11
CA ILE A 147 -1.74 -0.96 -8.05
C ILE A 147 -2.24 -1.10 -6.60
N HIS A 148 -1.35 -1.36 -5.64
CA HIS A 148 -1.71 -1.46 -4.23
C HIS A 148 -2.36 -0.17 -3.71
N ARG A 149 -1.78 1.00 -4.02
CA ARG A 149 -2.37 2.29 -3.67
C ARG A 149 -3.74 2.50 -4.31
N SER A 150 -3.92 2.10 -5.56
CA SER A 150 -5.21 2.24 -6.24
C SER A 150 -6.35 1.52 -5.51
N LEU A 151 -6.07 0.33 -4.98
CA LEU A 151 -7.04 -0.47 -4.24
C LEU A 151 -7.33 0.14 -2.87
N ALA A 152 -6.31 0.61 -2.15
CA ALA A 152 -6.48 1.33 -0.89
C ALA A 152 -7.35 2.59 -1.04
N ILE A 153 -7.09 3.38 -2.08
CA ILE A 153 -7.85 4.59 -2.40
C ILE A 153 -9.29 4.24 -2.77
N GLU A 154 -9.50 3.17 -3.55
CA GLU A 154 -10.82 2.69 -3.90
C GLU A 154 -11.63 2.24 -2.67
N GLU A 155 -11.00 1.57 -1.70
CA GLU A 155 -11.64 1.21 -0.43
C GLU A 155 -12.11 2.43 0.34
N TRP A 156 -11.24 3.42 0.58
CA TRP A 156 -11.64 4.65 1.30
C TRP A 156 -12.72 5.43 0.55
N TYR A 157 -12.63 5.50 -0.77
CA TYR A 157 -13.64 6.13 -1.60
C TYR A 157 -15.01 5.42 -1.46
N ASN A 158 -15.03 4.09 -1.54
CA ASN A 158 -16.25 3.29 -1.40
C ASN A 158 -16.87 3.41 -0.01
N ILE A 159 -16.03 3.39 1.04
CA ILE A 159 -16.43 3.60 2.43
C ILE A 159 -17.13 4.95 2.59
N GLN A 160 -16.51 6.03 2.09
CA GLN A 160 -17.10 7.37 2.18
C GLN A 160 -18.44 7.48 1.45
N GLN A 161 -18.52 6.89 0.25
CA GLN A 161 -19.75 6.88 -0.56
C GLN A 161 -20.87 6.07 0.13
N ALA A 162 -20.53 4.98 0.81
CA ALA A 162 -21.48 4.21 1.61
C ALA A 162 -21.96 4.99 2.83
N SER A 163 -21.06 5.69 3.55
CA SER A 163 -21.44 6.51 4.71
C SER A 163 -22.38 7.68 4.39
N ARG A 164 -22.37 8.21 3.16
CA ARG A 164 -23.28 9.28 2.73
C ARG A 164 -24.68 8.79 2.35
N ASN A 165 -24.79 7.52 1.97
CA ASN A 165 -26.04 6.93 1.54
C ASN A 165 -26.71 6.23 2.73
N ASN A 166 -27.54 6.95 3.50
CA ASN A 166 -28.29 6.47 4.67
C ASN A 166 -29.16 5.21 4.44
N ASN A 167 -29.29 4.74 3.19
CA ASN A 167 -30.08 3.56 2.81
C ASN A 167 -29.26 2.27 2.66
N ARG A 168 -27.92 2.29 2.84
CA ARG A 168 -27.11 1.07 2.91
C ARG A 168 -26.83 0.74 4.36
N GLN A 169 -27.20 -0.46 4.80
CA GLN A 169 -26.91 -0.90 6.17
C GLN A 169 -25.41 -0.75 6.48
N PRO A 170 -25.05 -0.35 7.72
CA PRO A 170 -23.67 -0.24 8.18
C PRO A 170 -22.86 -1.55 8.11
N ALA A 171 -23.51 -2.69 7.86
CA ALA A 171 -22.89 -4.01 7.70
C ALA A 171 -21.87 -4.15 6.55
N ASN A 172 -21.75 -3.15 5.66
CA ASN A 172 -20.78 -3.17 4.54
C ASN A 172 -19.54 -2.29 4.78
N LEU A 173 -19.42 -1.59 5.92
CA LEU A 173 -18.24 -0.78 6.24
C LEU A 173 -17.28 -1.59 7.10
N SER A 174 -16.40 -2.34 6.46
CA SER A 174 -15.44 -3.20 7.14
C SER A 174 -14.31 -2.38 7.79
N LEU A 175 -14.21 -2.43 9.12
CA LEU A 175 -13.18 -1.72 9.90
C LEU A 175 -11.77 -2.18 9.53
N GLU A 176 -11.54 -3.48 9.42
CA GLU A 176 -10.26 -4.05 9.03
C GLU A 176 -9.84 -3.63 7.62
N ARG A 177 -10.77 -3.48 6.66
CA ARG A 177 -10.45 -2.97 5.32
C ARG A 177 -10.09 -1.50 5.34
N ALA A 178 -10.82 -0.69 6.11
CA ALA A 178 -10.55 0.74 6.27
C ALA A 178 -9.13 0.99 6.83
N LEU A 179 -8.68 0.14 7.76
CA LEU A 179 -7.35 0.18 8.35
C LEU A 179 -6.30 -0.49 7.46
N GLY A 180 -6.61 -1.65 6.89
CA GLY A 180 -5.71 -2.40 6.00
C GLY A 180 -5.35 -1.65 4.72
N ALA A 181 -6.17 -0.70 4.29
CA ALA A 181 -5.84 0.19 3.19
C ALA A 181 -4.54 1.00 3.44
N PHE A 182 -4.18 1.29 4.70
CA PHE A 182 -2.90 1.89 5.02
C PHE A 182 -1.72 0.93 4.77
N ASP A 183 -1.88 -0.36 5.08
CA ASP A 183 -0.86 -1.39 4.86
C ASP A 183 -0.49 -1.55 3.38
N LEU A 184 -1.45 -1.35 2.45
CA LEU A 184 -1.19 -1.44 1.01
C LEU A 184 -0.19 -0.40 0.48
N PHE A 185 -0.01 0.74 1.17
CA PHE A 185 1.00 1.73 0.77
C PHE A 185 2.43 1.31 1.10
N VAL A 186 2.61 0.30 1.95
CA VAL A 186 3.91 -0.18 2.44
C VAL A 186 4.10 -1.68 2.17
N LEU A 187 3.29 -2.25 1.28
CA LEU A 187 3.31 -3.67 0.96
C LEU A 187 4.48 -4.05 0.03
N HIS A 188 4.87 -3.16 -0.89
CA HIS A 188 5.97 -3.37 -1.84
C HIS A 188 5.80 -4.63 -2.68
N ASP A 189 6.85 -5.46 -2.73
CA ASP A 189 6.98 -6.69 -3.51
C ASP A 189 6.38 -7.93 -2.81
N GLN A 190 5.60 -7.73 -1.75
CA GLN A 190 5.02 -8.84 -0.99
C GLN A 190 3.72 -9.36 -1.61
N PRO A 191 3.44 -10.67 -1.53
CA PRO A 191 2.22 -11.26 -2.11
C PRO A 191 0.93 -10.87 -1.38
N GLY A 192 0.97 -10.02 -0.36
CA GLY A 192 -0.17 -9.74 0.50
C GLY A 192 -1.32 -8.93 -0.15
N ASP A 193 -2.52 -8.98 0.41
CA ASP A 193 -3.62 -8.06 0.10
C ASP A 193 -4.49 -7.73 1.32
N LEU A 194 -5.64 -7.08 1.10
CA LEU A 194 -6.60 -6.75 2.15
C LEU A 194 -7.36 -7.97 2.67
N ASP A 195 -7.58 -8.96 1.82
CA ASP A 195 -8.33 -10.17 2.18
C ASP A 195 -7.48 -11.04 3.11
N ASP A 196 -6.16 -11.00 2.99
CA ASP A 196 -5.24 -11.66 3.93
C ASP A 196 -5.41 -11.19 5.38
N ILE A 197 -5.66 -9.90 5.60
CA ILE A 197 -5.91 -9.37 6.95
C ILE A 197 -7.18 -10.00 7.52
N GLY A 198 -8.24 -10.07 6.70
CA GLY A 198 -9.48 -10.74 7.05
C GLY A 198 -9.28 -12.23 7.38
N LEU A 199 -8.46 -12.93 6.58
CA LEU A 199 -8.12 -14.34 6.81
C LEU A 199 -7.33 -14.57 8.10
N ILE A 200 -6.41 -13.66 8.46
CA ILE A 200 -5.69 -13.75 9.74
C ILE A 200 -6.68 -13.59 10.90
N LEU A 201 -7.58 -12.60 10.82
CA LEU A 201 -8.61 -12.37 11.84
C LEU A 201 -9.61 -13.53 11.94
N ASP A 202 -9.98 -14.15 10.81
CA ASP A 202 -10.81 -15.36 10.77
C ASP A 202 -10.14 -16.54 11.48
N ARG A 203 -8.84 -16.74 11.24
CA ARG A 203 -8.05 -17.78 11.92
C ARG A 203 -7.97 -17.52 13.42
N LEU A 204 -7.66 -16.31 13.84
CA LEU A 204 -7.62 -15.95 15.27
C LEU A 204 -8.97 -16.16 15.96
N ALA A 205 -10.08 -15.86 15.28
CA ALA A 205 -11.41 -16.14 15.80
C ALA A 205 -11.70 -17.65 15.92
N ALA A 206 -11.19 -18.47 14.98
CA ALA A 206 -11.30 -19.92 15.05
C ALA A 206 -10.42 -20.48 16.19
N ASP A 207 -9.18 -20.03 16.30
CA ASP A 207 -8.25 -20.43 17.36
C ASP A 207 -8.83 -20.14 18.75
N PHE A 208 -9.47 -18.97 18.93
CA PHE A 208 -10.17 -18.64 20.18
C PHE A 208 -11.36 -19.57 20.47
N ARG A 209 -12.15 -19.95 19.45
CA ARG A 209 -13.24 -20.92 19.65
C ARG A 209 -12.71 -22.29 20.05
N ASP A 210 -11.58 -22.70 19.48
CA ASP A 210 -10.95 -23.98 19.80
C ASP A 210 -10.38 -24.00 21.22
N THR A 211 -9.87 -22.87 21.73
CA THR A 211 -9.43 -22.76 23.13
C THR A 211 -10.59 -22.60 24.11
N GLN A 212 -11.76 -22.13 23.66
CA GLN A 212 -12.93 -21.92 24.50
C GLN A 212 -14.19 -22.71 24.06
N PRO A 213 -14.23 -24.04 24.26
CA PRO A 213 -15.35 -24.88 23.80
C PRO A 213 -16.72 -24.53 24.41
N SER A 214 -16.76 -23.85 25.55
CA SER A 214 -17.99 -23.43 26.24
C SER A 214 -18.48 -22.04 25.85
N ILE A 215 -17.84 -21.38 24.88
CA ILE A 215 -18.13 -20.00 24.48
C ILE A 215 -19.60 -19.78 24.11
N ASP A 216 -20.25 -20.76 23.49
CA ASP A 216 -21.64 -20.60 23.04
C ASP A 216 -22.63 -20.45 24.20
N GLY A 217 -22.31 -21.00 25.38
CA GLY A 217 -23.14 -20.91 26.59
C GLY A 217 -22.89 -19.66 27.44
N MET A 218 -21.88 -18.85 27.11
CA MET A 218 -21.53 -17.65 27.88
C MET A 218 -22.48 -16.48 27.59
N SER A 219 -22.62 -15.56 28.56
CA SER A 219 -23.27 -14.27 28.33
C SER A 219 -22.42 -13.37 27.42
N THR A 220 -23.01 -12.32 26.85
CA THR A 220 -22.28 -11.31 26.05
C THR A 220 -21.10 -10.73 26.84
N ARG A 221 -21.30 -10.39 28.12
CA ARG A 221 -20.24 -9.88 29.00
C ARG A 221 -19.09 -10.88 29.15
N GLN A 222 -19.43 -12.14 29.44
CA GLN A 222 -18.44 -13.21 29.63
C GLN A 222 -17.64 -13.48 28.37
N LYS A 223 -18.30 -13.59 27.20
CA LYS A 223 -17.61 -13.79 25.92
C LYS A 223 -16.63 -12.65 25.62
N ALA A 224 -17.06 -11.40 25.85
CA ALA A 224 -16.26 -10.21 25.59
C ALA A 224 -15.03 -10.13 26.51
N LEU A 225 -15.19 -10.43 27.80
CA LEU A 225 -14.08 -10.46 28.76
C LEU A 225 -13.10 -11.60 28.48
N GLU A 226 -13.60 -12.80 28.17
CA GLU A 226 -12.76 -13.95 27.86
C GLU A 226 -11.95 -13.71 26.58
N LEU A 227 -12.56 -13.12 25.54
CA LEU A 227 -11.84 -12.72 24.34
C LEU A 227 -10.76 -11.68 24.64
N ASN A 228 -11.09 -10.64 25.41
CA ASN A 228 -10.15 -9.59 25.77
C ASN A 228 -8.96 -10.15 26.57
N HIS A 229 -9.23 -11.05 27.51
CA HIS A 229 -8.20 -11.76 28.27
C HIS A 229 -7.33 -12.61 27.35
N TRP A 230 -7.94 -13.44 26.49
CA TRP A 230 -7.23 -14.32 25.57
C TRP A 230 -6.30 -13.56 24.61
N LEU A 231 -6.77 -12.45 24.01
CA LEU A 231 -5.94 -11.63 23.13
C LEU A 231 -4.68 -11.12 23.85
N ARG A 232 -4.84 -10.63 25.08
CA ARG A 232 -3.72 -10.11 25.88
C ARG A 232 -2.77 -11.22 26.31
N CYS A 233 -3.29 -12.37 26.76
CA CYS A 233 -2.47 -13.52 27.17
C CYS A 233 -1.68 -14.14 26.01
N ASN A 234 -2.17 -14.01 24.78
CA ASN A 234 -1.47 -14.44 23.57
C ASN A 234 -0.67 -13.30 22.91
N ASN A 235 -0.49 -12.17 23.60
CA ASN A 235 0.28 -11.01 23.14
C ASN A 235 -0.26 -10.38 21.84
N LEU A 236 -1.52 -10.58 21.47
CA LEU A 236 -2.12 -10.11 20.21
C LEU A 236 -2.55 -8.63 20.23
N THR A 237 -2.52 -7.99 21.41
CA THR A 237 -2.88 -6.58 21.61
C THR A 237 -2.00 -5.91 22.66
N GLY A 238 -1.87 -4.59 22.58
CA GLY A 238 -1.05 -3.80 23.51
C GLY A 238 0.39 -3.60 23.01
N LEU A 239 1.25 -3.11 23.90
CA LEU A 239 2.68 -2.92 23.64
C LEU A 239 3.50 -3.54 24.77
N GLN A 240 4.55 -4.29 24.41
CA GLN A 240 5.50 -4.81 25.40
C GLN A 240 6.35 -3.70 26.02
N HIS A 241 6.73 -2.70 25.21
CA HIS A 241 7.59 -1.58 25.64
C HIS A 241 7.02 -0.20 25.24
N PRO A 242 5.96 0.29 25.92
CA PRO A 242 5.25 1.52 25.54
C PRO A 242 6.15 2.75 25.39
N ASP A 243 7.13 2.96 26.28
CA ASP A 243 8.00 4.15 26.27
C ASP A 243 8.86 4.28 25.01
N ARG A 244 9.15 3.15 24.35
CA ARG A 244 9.97 3.08 23.14
C ARG A 244 9.11 2.88 21.89
N SER A 245 8.16 1.96 21.96
CA SER A 245 7.45 1.44 20.79
C SER A 245 6.18 2.20 20.44
N TYR A 246 5.66 3.10 21.30
CA TYR A 246 4.35 3.74 21.07
C TYR A 246 4.28 4.53 19.75
N ARG A 247 5.40 5.13 19.32
CA ARG A 247 5.46 5.89 18.06
C ARG A 247 6.05 5.09 16.90
N ASN A 248 6.22 3.77 17.02
CA ASN A 248 6.68 2.97 15.90
C ASN A 248 5.58 2.92 14.83
N LEU A 249 5.95 3.21 13.59
CA LEU A 249 5.02 3.24 12.46
C LEU A 249 4.29 1.90 12.29
N ARG A 250 5.01 0.79 12.48
CA ARG A 250 4.48 -0.58 12.47
C ARG A 250 3.20 -0.71 13.30
N ASN A 251 3.21 -0.13 14.48
CA ASN A 251 2.16 -0.31 15.47
C ASN A 251 0.88 0.46 15.10
N CYS A 252 0.95 1.38 14.12
CA CYS A 252 -0.18 2.10 13.54
C CYS A 252 -0.88 1.35 12.39
N LEU A 253 -0.32 0.22 11.93
CA LEU A 253 -0.77 -0.52 10.75
C LEU A 253 -1.29 -1.89 11.18
N ILE A 254 -2.56 -2.18 10.90
CA ILE A 254 -3.22 -3.40 11.42
C ILE A 254 -2.61 -4.67 10.83
N GLY A 255 -2.29 -4.68 9.53
CA GLY A 255 -1.69 -5.83 8.87
C GLY A 255 -0.26 -6.08 9.34
N GLN A 256 0.51 -5.03 9.63
CA GLN A 256 1.85 -5.15 10.21
C GLN A 256 1.79 -5.68 11.64
N ALA A 257 0.90 -5.14 12.49
CA ALA A 257 0.71 -5.63 13.87
C ALA A 257 0.28 -7.10 13.90
N LEU A 258 -0.63 -7.52 13.02
CA LEU A 258 -1.09 -8.91 12.97
C LEU A 258 -0.04 -9.91 12.46
N ARG A 259 0.95 -9.47 11.68
CA ARG A 259 1.96 -10.35 11.08
C ARG A 259 3.29 -10.36 11.83
N HIS A 260 3.58 -9.32 12.60
CA HIS A 260 4.82 -9.23 13.36
C HIS A 260 4.78 -10.14 14.59
N GLU A 261 5.89 -10.80 14.93
CA GLU A 261 5.97 -11.75 16.05
C GLU A 261 5.57 -11.14 17.40
N ASP A 262 5.99 -9.89 17.67
CA ASP A 262 5.61 -9.17 18.89
C ASP A 262 4.14 -8.74 18.94
N HIS A 263 3.44 -8.69 17.81
CA HIS A 263 2.05 -8.21 17.70
C HIS A 263 1.73 -6.83 18.33
N ASP A 264 2.76 -6.04 18.61
CA ASP A 264 2.69 -4.70 19.18
C ASP A 264 1.73 -3.80 18.39
N SER A 265 0.78 -3.19 19.09
CA SER A 265 -0.24 -2.31 18.51
C SER A 265 -0.58 -1.13 19.43
N ILE A 266 -0.79 0.05 18.84
CA ILE A 266 -1.28 1.22 19.60
C ILE A 266 -2.77 1.05 19.95
N PRO A 267 -3.33 1.82 20.91
CA PRO A 267 -4.69 1.60 21.41
C PRO A 267 -5.79 1.50 20.35
N ILE A 268 -5.68 2.30 19.28
CA ILE A 268 -6.63 2.30 18.16
C ILE A 268 -6.58 0.99 17.35
N ILE A 269 -5.39 0.41 17.17
CA ILE A 269 -5.22 -0.84 16.43
C ILE A 269 -5.60 -2.03 17.33
N SER A 270 -5.20 -2.03 18.61
CA SER A 270 -5.61 -3.06 19.57
C SER A 270 -7.13 -3.16 19.70
N SER A 271 -7.82 -2.01 19.81
CA SER A 271 -9.29 -1.97 19.87
C SER A 271 -9.93 -2.45 18.57
N ALA A 272 -9.35 -2.10 17.41
CA ALA A 272 -9.85 -2.57 16.13
C ALA A 272 -9.70 -4.09 15.95
N ILE A 273 -8.56 -4.66 16.34
CA ILE A 273 -8.33 -6.12 16.33
C ILE A 273 -9.39 -6.82 17.19
N PHE A 274 -9.61 -6.34 18.42
CA PHE A 274 -10.66 -6.87 19.29
C PHE A 274 -12.04 -6.81 18.62
N CYS A 275 -12.45 -5.64 18.11
CA CYS A 275 -13.78 -5.48 17.50
C CYS A 275 -13.97 -6.42 16.29
N CYS A 276 -12.96 -6.53 15.43
CA CYS A 276 -13.03 -7.40 14.25
C CYS A 276 -13.13 -8.89 14.61
N ILE A 277 -12.46 -9.35 15.66
CA ILE A 277 -12.57 -10.74 16.14
C ILE A 277 -13.89 -10.95 16.87
N ALA A 278 -14.31 -10.00 17.70
CA ALA A 278 -15.59 -10.05 18.42
C ALA A 278 -16.79 -10.18 17.47
N GLU A 279 -16.80 -9.43 16.36
CA GLU A 279 -17.84 -9.53 15.33
C GLU A 279 -17.89 -10.94 14.69
N ARG A 280 -16.73 -11.56 14.43
CA ARG A 280 -16.65 -12.95 13.92
C ARG A 280 -17.17 -13.99 14.91
N LEU A 281 -17.18 -13.64 16.19
CA LEU A 281 -17.72 -14.44 17.29
C LEU A 281 -19.20 -14.15 17.56
N GLY A 282 -19.83 -13.25 16.79
CA GLY A 282 -21.24 -12.89 16.92
C GLY A 282 -21.53 -11.80 17.95
N LEU A 283 -20.50 -11.13 18.49
CA LEU A 283 -20.68 -9.99 19.38
C LEU A 283 -20.87 -8.71 18.57
N GLN A 284 -21.77 -7.83 19.01
CA GLN A 284 -21.88 -6.49 18.44
C GLN A 284 -20.82 -5.58 19.10
N ALA A 285 -19.68 -5.42 18.45
CA ALA A 285 -18.54 -4.66 18.96
C ALA A 285 -18.19 -3.48 18.06
N GLN A 286 -17.89 -2.31 18.64
CA GLN A 286 -17.52 -1.10 17.90
C GLN A 286 -16.46 -0.30 18.65
N CYS A 287 -15.61 0.42 17.92
CA CYS A 287 -14.62 1.30 18.55
C CYS A 287 -15.27 2.57 19.11
N CYS A 288 -14.67 3.11 20.16
CA CYS A 288 -14.99 4.39 20.79
C CYS A 288 -13.79 5.31 20.77
N ALA A 289 -13.89 6.44 20.07
CA ALA A 289 -12.79 7.40 19.93
C ALA A 289 -12.69 8.35 21.14
N PHE A 290 -12.51 7.79 22.33
CA PHE A 290 -12.31 8.54 23.57
C PHE A 290 -11.10 9.52 23.46
N PRO A 291 -11.06 10.67 24.16
CA PRO A 291 -9.89 11.55 24.11
C PRO A 291 -8.63 10.81 24.57
N THR A 292 -7.51 10.99 23.87
CA THR A 292 -6.20 10.36 24.16
C THR A 292 -6.11 8.83 24.00
N HIS A 293 -7.22 8.09 24.08
CA HIS A 293 -7.24 6.61 23.97
C HIS A 293 -8.35 6.11 23.04
N VAL A 294 -8.32 4.85 22.60
CA VAL A 294 -9.46 4.24 21.90
C VAL A 294 -9.86 3.01 22.69
N HIS A 295 -11.16 2.88 22.95
CA HIS A 295 -11.74 1.74 23.66
C HIS A 295 -12.59 0.89 22.71
N ALA A 296 -12.87 -0.35 23.09
CA ALA A 296 -13.89 -1.17 22.47
C ALA A 296 -15.20 -1.05 23.27
N ILE A 297 -16.33 -0.94 22.57
CA ILE A 297 -17.68 -1.03 23.13
C ILE A 297 -18.27 -2.35 22.67
N VAL A 298 -18.87 -3.10 23.59
CA VAL A 298 -19.69 -4.28 23.26
C VAL A 298 -21.12 -4.02 23.70
N PHE A 299 -22.07 -4.29 22.81
CA PHE A 299 -23.50 -4.14 23.06
C PHE A 299 -24.14 -5.47 23.38
N ALA A 300 -25.15 -5.44 24.25
CA ALA A 300 -26.01 -6.58 24.52
C ALA A 300 -26.83 -6.99 23.28
N GLU A 301 -27.32 -8.22 23.27
CA GLU A 301 -28.27 -8.68 22.26
C GLU A 301 -29.62 -7.95 22.40
N ASN A 302 -30.33 -7.74 21.29
CA ASN A 302 -31.66 -7.14 21.31
C ASN A 302 -32.61 -7.88 22.27
N GLY A 303 -33.20 -7.12 23.20
CA GLY A 303 -34.13 -7.65 24.21
C GLY A 303 -33.46 -8.38 25.39
N LYS A 304 -32.14 -8.32 25.53
CA LYS A 304 -31.40 -8.89 26.67
C LYS A 304 -30.41 -7.89 27.27
N THR A 305 -30.04 -8.11 28.52
CA THR A 305 -28.89 -7.48 29.19
C THR A 305 -27.59 -8.14 28.72
N LEU A 306 -26.44 -7.54 29.06
CA LEU A 306 -25.11 -8.11 28.82
C LEU A 306 -24.92 -9.47 29.51
N ASP A 307 -25.69 -9.73 30.56
CA ASP A 307 -25.70 -10.96 31.36
C ASP A 307 -26.82 -11.93 30.95
N SER A 308 -27.38 -11.74 29.75
CA SER A 308 -28.41 -12.59 29.13
C SER A 308 -29.77 -12.62 29.85
N VAL A 309 -30.07 -11.61 30.66
CA VAL A 309 -31.39 -11.44 31.29
C VAL A 309 -32.34 -10.73 30.32
N PRO A 310 -33.58 -11.20 30.11
CA PRO A 310 -34.54 -10.50 29.25
C PRO A 310 -34.85 -9.08 29.75
N VAL A 311 -34.85 -8.11 28.83
CA VAL A 311 -35.27 -6.73 29.11
C VAL A 311 -36.79 -6.64 28.94
N ILE A 312 -37.47 -6.07 29.95
CA ILE A 312 -38.94 -6.02 30.02
C ILE A 312 -39.49 -4.80 29.24
N GLU A 313 -38.67 -3.78 29.03
CA GLU A 313 -39.05 -2.55 28.31
C GLU A 313 -38.65 -2.63 26.83
N ASP A 314 -39.65 -2.59 25.94
CA ASP A 314 -39.45 -2.71 24.48
C ASP A 314 -38.61 -1.57 23.85
N ASP A 315 -38.46 -0.42 24.52
CA ASP A 315 -37.77 0.78 24.02
C ASP A 315 -36.48 1.15 24.81
N ALA A 316 -36.00 0.29 25.71
CA ALA A 316 -34.78 0.59 26.47
C ALA A 316 -33.53 0.60 25.55
N PRO A 317 -32.59 1.55 25.72
CA PRO A 317 -31.35 1.55 24.97
C PRO A 317 -30.54 0.28 25.27
N LEU A 318 -29.91 -0.29 24.25
CA LEU A 318 -29.06 -1.48 24.40
C LEU A 318 -28.01 -1.24 25.48
N GLU A 319 -27.96 -2.13 26.46
CA GLU A 319 -26.90 -2.14 27.46
C GLU A 319 -25.54 -2.32 26.76
N ARG A 320 -24.51 -1.64 27.27
CA ARG A 320 -23.16 -1.65 26.69
C ARG A 320 -22.10 -1.65 27.77
N MET A 321 -20.98 -2.29 27.46
CA MET A 321 -19.76 -2.31 28.28
C MET A 321 -18.57 -1.73 27.51
N TYR A 322 -17.54 -1.32 28.25
CA TYR A 322 -16.31 -0.75 27.70
C TYR A 322 -15.11 -1.63 28.07
N LEU A 323 -14.23 -1.84 27.10
CA LEU A 323 -13.01 -2.61 27.24
C LEU A 323 -11.81 -1.81 26.76
N ASP A 324 -10.65 -2.10 27.32
CA ASP A 324 -9.35 -1.58 26.88
C ASP A 324 -8.43 -2.73 26.45
N PRO A 325 -8.58 -3.25 25.21
CA PRO A 325 -7.71 -4.32 24.71
C PRO A 325 -6.22 -4.00 24.76
N TYR A 326 -5.86 -2.72 24.80
CA TYR A 326 -4.47 -2.27 24.88
C TYR A 326 -3.91 -2.33 26.31
N GLY A 327 -4.67 -1.93 27.33
CA GLY A 327 -4.15 -1.72 28.68
C GLY A 327 -4.72 -2.64 29.78
N SER A 328 -5.92 -3.21 29.61
CA SER A 328 -6.63 -3.92 30.67
C SER A 328 -7.38 -5.16 30.17
N SER A 329 -7.38 -6.23 30.97
CA SER A 329 -8.24 -7.40 30.72
C SER A 329 -9.66 -7.21 31.28
N GLU A 330 -9.85 -6.28 32.22
CA GLU A 330 -11.10 -6.04 32.91
C GLU A 330 -12.03 -5.05 32.18
N GLU A 331 -13.32 -5.14 32.49
CA GLU A 331 -14.31 -4.12 32.10
C GLU A 331 -13.97 -2.76 32.71
N ILE A 332 -14.11 -1.70 31.92
CA ILE A 332 -13.96 -0.32 32.39
C ILE A 332 -15.31 0.20 32.85
N PRO A 333 -15.48 0.53 34.14
CA PRO A 333 -16.70 1.13 34.63
C PRO A 333 -17.01 2.46 33.93
N MET A 334 -18.27 2.65 33.54
CA MET A 334 -18.74 3.92 32.94
C MET A 334 -18.43 5.14 33.82
N ALA A 335 -18.46 4.96 35.16
CA ALA A 335 -18.13 6.01 36.12
C ALA A 335 -16.68 6.49 35.98
N ASP A 336 -15.75 5.59 35.64
CA ASP A 336 -14.32 5.91 35.51
C ASP A 336 -14.06 6.70 34.24
N LEU A 337 -14.70 6.31 33.12
CA LEU A 337 -14.63 7.06 31.86
C LEU A 337 -15.21 8.48 32.01
N ARG A 338 -16.34 8.63 32.71
CA ARG A 338 -16.93 9.94 33.01
C ARG A 338 -16.03 10.79 33.90
N SER A 339 -15.40 10.17 34.89
CA SER A 339 -14.44 10.84 35.78
C SER A 339 -13.21 11.32 35.02
N MET A 340 -12.71 10.52 34.07
CA MET A 340 -11.58 10.88 33.21
C MET A 340 -11.93 12.04 32.25
N LEU A 341 -13.12 12.05 31.66
CA LEU A 341 -13.59 13.19 30.86
C LEU A 341 -13.70 14.48 31.68
N ALA A 342 -14.25 14.39 32.89
CA ALA A 342 -14.33 15.51 33.81
C ALA A 342 -12.93 16.07 34.15
N HIS A 343 -11.93 15.19 34.31
CA HIS A 343 -10.54 15.59 34.54
C HIS A 343 -9.91 16.31 33.34
N PHE A 344 -10.28 15.94 32.11
CA PHE A 344 -9.87 16.66 30.90
C PHE A 344 -10.60 17.99 30.69
N GLY A 345 -11.49 18.40 31.61
CA GLY A 345 -12.26 19.63 31.52
C GLY A 345 -13.53 19.53 30.66
N TRP A 346 -13.98 18.31 30.32
CA TRP A 346 -15.17 18.08 29.52
C TRP A 346 -16.37 17.87 30.44
N GLN A 347 -17.16 18.93 30.64
CA GLN A 347 -18.32 18.91 31.55
C GLN A 347 -19.66 18.84 30.81
N THR A 348 -19.69 19.14 29.51
CA THR A 348 -20.89 19.12 28.66
C THR A 348 -20.68 18.21 27.46
N SER A 349 -21.76 17.58 26.98
CA SER A 349 -21.76 16.71 25.79
C SER A 349 -20.81 15.51 25.85
N THR A 350 -20.58 14.95 27.05
CA THR A 350 -19.67 13.82 27.28
C THR A 350 -20.12 12.55 26.53
N ASP A 351 -21.42 12.41 26.25
CA ASP A 351 -21.97 11.26 25.53
C ASP A 351 -21.37 11.07 24.13
N VAL A 352 -20.91 12.15 23.48
CA VAL A 352 -20.25 12.07 22.16
C VAL A 352 -18.94 11.27 22.26
N PHE A 353 -18.20 11.41 23.36
CA PHE A 353 -16.93 10.70 23.59
C PHE A 353 -17.10 9.27 24.09
N LEU A 354 -18.31 8.91 24.49
CA LEU A 354 -18.68 7.57 24.97
C LEU A 354 -19.49 6.82 23.92
N SER A 355 -19.77 7.43 22.78
CA SER A 355 -20.52 6.82 21.68
C SER A 355 -19.60 6.00 20.77
N PRO A 356 -20.14 4.98 20.10
CA PRO A 356 -19.40 4.29 19.06
C PRO A 356 -19.09 5.25 17.91
N VAL A 357 -17.99 4.99 17.20
CA VAL A 357 -17.60 5.75 16.02
C VAL A 357 -17.52 4.89 14.77
N SER A 358 -17.71 5.50 13.61
CA SER A 358 -17.64 4.81 12.33
C SER A 358 -16.21 4.38 11.99
N PRO A 359 -16.03 3.37 11.13
CA PRO A 359 -14.73 3.02 10.55
C PRO A 359 -13.99 4.21 9.92
N VAL A 360 -14.73 5.15 9.33
CA VAL A 360 -14.19 6.42 8.79
C VAL A 360 -13.47 7.22 9.87
N ALA A 361 -14.08 7.39 11.04
CA ALA A 361 -13.48 8.14 12.14
C ALA A 361 -12.22 7.45 12.68
N ILE A 362 -12.23 6.10 12.74
CA ILE A 362 -11.07 5.31 13.16
C ILE A 362 -9.93 5.39 12.14
N ALA A 363 -10.22 5.30 10.85
CA ALA A 363 -9.22 5.50 9.79
C ALA A 363 -8.62 6.92 9.82
N MET A 364 -9.45 7.95 10.02
CA MET A 364 -8.98 9.34 10.16
C MET A 364 -8.09 9.55 11.39
N ARG A 365 -8.43 8.93 12.53
CA ARG A 365 -7.57 8.97 13.73
C ARG A 365 -6.27 8.20 13.53
N THR A 366 -6.30 7.10 12.76
CA THR A 366 -5.10 6.36 12.36
C THR A 366 -4.19 7.21 11.46
N ALA A 367 -4.74 7.90 10.46
CA ALA A 367 -3.99 8.86 9.63
C ALA A 367 -3.31 9.97 10.48
N ARG A 368 -3.99 10.46 11.52
CA ARG A 368 -3.41 11.43 12.48
C ARG A 368 -2.25 10.83 13.28
N ASN A 369 -2.38 9.58 13.75
CA ASN A 369 -1.28 8.88 14.43
C ASN A 369 -0.06 8.72 13.51
N ILE A 370 -0.26 8.29 12.25
CA ILE A 370 0.81 8.17 11.26
C ILE A 370 1.51 9.52 11.03
N ARG A 371 0.74 10.59 10.84
CA ARG A 371 1.30 11.95 10.70
C ARG A 371 2.10 12.38 11.93
N ALA A 372 1.59 12.11 13.13
CA ALA A 372 2.28 12.46 14.36
C ALA A 372 3.59 11.67 14.54
N THR A 373 3.62 10.39 14.13
CA THR A 373 4.84 9.57 14.07
C THR A 373 5.84 10.15 13.09
N ALA A 374 5.40 10.48 11.88
CA ALA A 374 6.28 11.03 10.86
C ALA A 374 6.83 12.42 11.21
N SER A 375 6.03 13.29 11.83
CA SER A 375 6.52 14.58 12.36
C SER A 375 7.69 14.38 13.32
N ARG A 376 7.60 13.40 14.23
CA ARG A 376 8.69 13.07 15.18
C ARG A 376 9.94 12.59 14.46
N VAL A 377 9.81 11.74 13.43
CA VAL A 377 10.94 11.27 12.61
C VAL A 377 11.60 12.44 11.87
N ILE A 378 10.79 13.32 11.26
CA ILE A 378 11.28 14.49 10.51
C ILE A 378 11.99 15.48 11.44
N GLU A 379 11.45 15.72 12.64
CA GLU A 379 12.05 16.60 13.65
C GLU A 379 13.39 16.05 14.16
N ALA A 380 13.49 14.74 14.39
CA ALA A 380 14.70 14.08 14.86
C ALA A 380 15.80 13.92 13.77
N ARG A 381 15.44 13.99 12.48
CA ARG A 381 16.37 13.87 11.34
C ARG A 381 17.27 12.62 11.44
N GLU A 382 18.59 12.79 11.36
CA GLU A 382 19.58 11.71 11.43
C GLU A 382 19.72 11.09 12.84
N GLN A 383 19.11 11.71 13.87
CA GLN A 383 19.07 11.19 15.23
C GLN A 383 17.79 10.39 15.53
N ALA A 384 16.91 10.23 14.53
CA ALA A 384 15.72 9.40 14.68
C ALA A 384 16.13 7.94 14.94
N ASP A 385 15.49 7.32 15.92
CA ASP A 385 15.64 5.89 16.16
C ASP A 385 15.13 5.10 14.93
N PRO A 386 15.95 4.25 14.30
CA PRO A 386 15.55 3.46 13.13
C PRO A 386 14.28 2.61 13.38
N GLU A 387 14.06 2.16 14.62
CA GLU A 387 12.88 1.38 15.01
C GLU A 387 11.56 2.13 14.77
N LEU A 388 11.58 3.47 14.76
CA LEU A 388 10.36 4.27 14.52
C LEU A 388 9.76 4.04 13.14
N THR A 389 10.60 3.70 12.16
CA THR A 389 10.22 3.57 10.74
C THR A 389 10.33 2.15 10.21
N ARG A 390 10.92 1.24 11.00
CA ARG A 390 11.11 -0.16 10.65
C ARG A 390 9.75 -0.86 10.51
N LEU A 391 9.54 -1.48 9.35
CA LEU A 391 8.42 -2.36 9.05
C LEU A 391 8.94 -3.77 8.76
N ILE A 392 8.04 -4.74 8.57
CA ILE A 392 8.42 -6.13 8.22
C ILE A 392 9.21 -6.16 6.91
N THR A 393 8.87 -5.29 5.95
CA THR A 393 9.50 -5.21 4.62
C THR A 393 9.73 -3.76 4.18
N GLY A 394 10.41 -3.61 3.05
CA GLY A 394 10.71 -2.30 2.45
C GLY A 394 11.92 -1.60 3.04
N ASN A 395 12.06 -0.32 2.74
CA ASN A 395 13.10 0.57 3.27
C ASN A 395 12.47 1.58 4.22
N ASP A 396 13.04 1.72 5.42
CA ASP A 396 12.58 2.61 6.49
C ASP A 396 12.21 4.04 6.01
N SER A 397 13.07 4.67 5.21
CA SER A 397 12.84 6.04 4.72
C SER A 397 11.73 6.13 3.69
N SER A 398 11.59 5.11 2.83
CA SER A 398 10.50 5.03 1.86
C SER A 398 9.17 4.71 2.54
N ASN A 399 9.21 3.86 3.59
CA ASN A 399 8.04 3.45 4.36
C ASN A 399 7.36 4.64 5.04
N ILE A 400 8.13 5.52 5.67
CA ILE A 400 7.55 6.70 6.33
C ILE A 400 6.95 7.69 5.33
N ASP A 401 7.59 7.89 4.17
CA ASP A 401 7.08 8.78 3.12
C ASP A 401 5.81 8.21 2.45
N ALA A 402 5.75 6.89 2.27
CA ALA A 402 4.58 6.19 1.75
C ALA A 402 3.41 6.23 2.75
N ALA A 403 3.67 6.00 4.05
CA ALA A 403 2.65 6.10 5.09
C ALA A 403 2.15 7.55 5.29
N LEU A 404 3.02 8.55 5.14
CA LEU A 404 2.58 9.95 5.09
C LEU A 404 1.66 10.21 3.89
N TYR A 405 2.00 9.66 2.74
CA TYR A 405 1.19 9.80 1.53
C TYR A 405 -0.18 9.13 1.69
N SER A 406 -0.23 7.94 2.31
CA SER A 406 -1.47 7.24 2.64
C SER A 406 -2.34 8.04 3.61
N ALA A 407 -1.75 8.67 4.62
CA ALA A 407 -2.46 9.51 5.58
C ALA A 407 -3.09 10.75 4.91
N LEU A 408 -2.43 11.35 3.93
CA LEU A 408 -2.96 12.48 3.15
C LEU A 408 -4.11 12.03 2.22
N TRP A 409 -3.95 10.91 1.52
CA TRP A 409 -5.03 10.31 0.72
C TRP A 409 -6.27 10.00 1.55
N ALA A 410 -6.11 9.28 2.67
CA ALA A 410 -7.21 8.98 3.58
C ALA A 410 -7.90 10.27 4.06
N SER A 411 -7.11 11.29 4.43
CA SER A 411 -7.65 12.58 4.84
C SER A 411 -8.46 13.29 3.75
N LEU A 412 -8.02 13.26 2.49
CA LEU A 412 -8.78 13.89 1.39
C LEU A 412 -10.05 13.12 1.02
N LEU A 413 -10.05 11.79 1.15
CA LEU A 413 -11.20 10.96 0.76
C LEU A 413 -12.27 10.88 1.85
N LEU A 414 -11.84 10.83 3.12
CA LEU A 414 -12.71 10.57 4.27
C LEU A 414 -13.21 11.86 4.94
N THR A 415 -12.52 12.98 4.79
CA THR A 415 -12.99 14.28 5.29
C THR A 415 -14.09 14.85 4.38
N PRO A 416 -15.16 15.45 4.94
CA PRO A 416 -16.14 16.20 4.18
C PRO A 416 -15.48 17.30 3.34
N VAL A 417 -15.81 17.33 2.04
CA VAL A 417 -15.16 18.20 1.05
C VAL A 417 -15.41 19.68 1.34
N ASP A 418 -16.51 20.02 1.99
CA ASP A 418 -16.91 21.37 2.38
C ASP A 418 -16.26 21.87 3.69
N SER A 419 -15.28 21.14 4.22
CA SER A 419 -14.56 21.52 5.43
C SER A 419 -13.25 22.24 5.13
N PHE A 420 -12.83 23.12 6.04
CA PHE A 420 -11.52 23.77 5.99
C PHE A 420 -10.37 22.76 6.14
N GLU A 421 -10.60 21.68 6.91
CA GLU A 421 -9.64 20.58 7.08
C GLU A 421 -9.27 19.91 5.74
N TRP A 422 -10.22 19.84 4.80
CA TRP A 422 -9.96 19.28 3.47
C TRP A 422 -8.98 20.15 2.65
N ASP A 423 -9.18 21.48 2.67
CA ASP A 423 -8.34 22.46 1.98
C ASP A 423 -6.91 22.47 2.54
N GLU A 424 -6.76 22.40 3.87
CA GLU A 424 -5.45 22.36 4.53
C GLU A 424 -4.60 21.13 4.14
N VAL A 425 -5.26 20.03 3.75
CA VAL A 425 -4.59 18.78 3.36
C VAL A 425 -4.19 18.79 1.88
N LEU A 426 -4.91 19.52 1.02
CA LEU A 426 -4.75 19.46 -0.43
C LEU A 426 -3.37 19.93 -0.90
N GLU A 427 -2.87 21.07 -0.43
CA GLU A 427 -1.56 21.59 -0.85
C GLU A 427 -0.40 20.67 -0.39
N PRO A 428 -0.31 20.22 0.88
CA PRO A 428 0.69 19.22 1.29
C PRO A 428 0.62 17.93 0.47
N PHE A 429 -0.58 17.50 0.09
CA PHE A 429 -0.79 16.35 -0.77
C PHE A 429 -0.23 16.58 -2.18
N LEU A 430 -0.61 17.66 -2.86
CA LEU A 430 -0.18 17.95 -4.23
C LEU A 430 1.34 18.14 -4.33
N ASN A 431 1.94 18.81 -3.33
CA ASN A 431 3.39 18.95 -3.26
C ASN A 431 4.11 17.60 -3.14
N ARG A 432 3.60 16.69 -2.31
CA ARG A 432 4.18 15.35 -2.13
C ARG A 432 3.97 14.49 -3.38
N PHE A 433 2.79 14.54 -3.97
CA PHE A 433 2.44 13.89 -5.22
C PHE A 433 3.40 14.30 -6.34
N ALA A 434 3.50 15.60 -6.64
CA ALA A 434 4.32 16.11 -7.73
C ALA A 434 5.81 15.77 -7.55
N LYS A 435 6.29 15.75 -6.31
CA LYS A 435 7.70 15.48 -6.01
C LYS A 435 8.08 14.00 -6.13
N SER A 436 7.25 13.08 -5.65
CA SER A 436 7.69 11.68 -5.42
C SER A 436 6.72 10.61 -5.95
N TRP A 437 5.48 10.97 -6.27
CA TRP A 437 4.42 10.01 -6.61
C TRP A 437 3.68 10.37 -7.91
N HIS A 438 4.36 11.02 -8.85
CA HIS A 438 3.80 11.44 -10.15
C HIS A 438 3.21 10.27 -10.96
N VAL A 439 3.67 9.03 -10.73
CA VAL A 439 3.10 7.80 -11.30
C VAL A 439 1.62 7.60 -10.97
N ASP A 440 1.13 8.24 -9.91
CA ASP A 440 -0.26 8.16 -9.47
C ASP A 440 -1.14 9.29 -10.07
N ALA A 441 -0.68 9.98 -11.13
CA ALA A 441 -1.44 11.06 -11.77
C ALA A 441 -2.87 10.63 -12.11
N TRP A 442 -3.03 9.43 -12.66
CA TRP A 442 -4.31 8.83 -13.00
C TRP A 442 -5.24 8.63 -11.79
N LEU A 443 -4.71 8.43 -10.58
CA LEU A 443 -5.49 8.34 -9.34
C LEU A 443 -5.98 9.72 -8.90
N VAL A 444 -5.12 10.73 -9.01
CA VAL A 444 -5.50 12.13 -8.72
C VAL A 444 -6.61 12.58 -9.67
N GLU A 445 -6.49 12.29 -10.96
CA GLU A 445 -7.54 12.56 -11.96
C GLU A 445 -8.84 11.83 -11.63
N LYS A 446 -8.78 10.53 -11.32
CA LYS A 446 -9.96 9.69 -11.03
C LYS A 446 -10.68 10.12 -9.75
N TYR A 447 -9.94 10.40 -8.67
CA TYR A 447 -10.52 10.55 -7.34
C TYR A 447 -10.52 11.97 -6.82
N ILE A 448 -9.51 12.80 -7.10
CA ILE A 448 -9.40 14.16 -6.53
C ILE A 448 -10.14 15.19 -7.38
N PHE A 449 -10.08 15.12 -8.71
CA PHE A 449 -10.79 16.09 -9.56
C PHE A 449 -12.29 16.18 -9.24
N PRO A 450 -13.04 15.05 -9.10
CA PRO A 450 -14.46 15.13 -8.74
C PRO A 450 -14.73 15.67 -7.33
N LEU A 451 -13.77 15.59 -6.40
CA LEU A 451 -13.88 16.21 -5.08
C LEU A 451 -13.64 17.72 -5.19
N TYR A 452 -12.57 18.11 -5.87
CA TYR A 452 -12.19 19.50 -6.05
C TYR A 452 -13.27 20.31 -6.79
N ASP A 453 -13.89 19.73 -7.82
CA ASP A 453 -14.99 20.37 -8.55
C ASP A 453 -16.20 20.69 -7.65
N ARG A 454 -16.45 19.87 -6.62
CA ARG A 454 -17.48 20.14 -5.61
C ARG A 454 -17.05 21.17 -4.58
N PHE A 455 -15.74 21.30 -4.32
CA PHE A 455 -15.18 22.27 -3.39
C PHE A 455 -15.09 23.68 -3.99
N GLY A 456 -14.85 23.79 -5.31
CA GLY A 456 -14.64 25.05 -6.04
C GLY A 456 -15.59 26.20 -5.63
N PRO A 457 -16.92 25.99 -5.55
CA PRO A 457 -17.85 27.05 -5.16
C PRO A 457 -17.66 27.59 -3.74
N LEU A 458 -17.21 26.75 -2.79
CA LEU A 458 -16.91 27.18 -1.42
C LEU A 458 -15.59 27.96 -1.38
N ARG A 459 -14.58 27.47 -2.11
CA ARG A 459 -13.28 28.11 -2.25
C ARG A 459 -13.39 29.51 -2.85
N GLU A 460 -14.14 29.67 -3.94
CA GLU A 460 -14.41 30.96 -4.57
C GLU A 460 -15.17 31.95 -3.68
N ARG A 461 -15.91 31.46 -2.67
CA ARG A 461 -16.64 32.31 -1.71
C ARG A 461 -15.76 32.75 -0.55
N ILE A 462 -14.88 31.89 -0.06
CA ILE A 462 -14.13 32.10 1.20
C ILE A 462 -12.69 32.56 0.94
N MET A 463 -12.05 32.12 -0.15
CA MET A 463 -10.60 32.21 -0.36
C MET A 463 -10.19 33.10 -1.55
N ARG A 464 -11.03 34.05 -1.99
CA ARG A 464 -10.79 34.93 -3.17
C ARG A 464 -9.43 35.63 -3.21
N ASN A 465 -8.75 35.79 -2.08
CA ASN A 465 -7.53 36.58 -1.94
C ASN A 465 -6.29 35.77 -1.51
N ASN A 466 -6.31 34.44 -1.56
CA ASN A 466 -5.15 33.62 -1.19
C ASN A 466 -4.62 32.81 -2.39
N PRO A 467 -3.81 33.42 -3.28
CA PRO A 467 -3.21 32.70 -4.40
C PRO A 467 -2.10 31.79 -3.87
N ARG A 468 -2.40 30.53 -3.58
CA ARG A 468 -1.37 29.53 -3.33
C ARG A 468 -0.92 28.93 -4.67
N ARG A 469 0.37 28.66 -4.81
CA ARG A 469 0.97 28.26 -6.11
C ARG A 469 0.76 26.78 -6.48
N TRP A 470 0.10 26.01 -5.60
CA TRP A 470 -0.06 24.55 -5.65
C TRP A 470 -1.41 24.09 -5.06
N ASP A 471 -2.48 24.80 -5.39
CA ASP A 471 -3.83 24.50 -4.88
C ASP A 471 -4.76 23.87 -5.93
N ASP A 472 -4.50 24.07 -7.22
CA ASP A 472 -5.28 23.42 -8.29
C ASP A 472 -4.65 22.08 -8.71
N PRO A 473 -5.31 20.93 -8.44
CA PRO A 473 -4.82 19.62 -8.87
C PRO A 473 -4.70 19.50 -10.40
N ARG A 474 -5.48 20.24 -11.18
CA ARG A 474 -5.46 20.19 -12.65
C ARG A 474 -4.19 20.82 -13.21
N GLU A 475 -3.76 21.95 -12.66
CA GLU A 475 -2.50 22.60 -13.06
C GLU A 475 -1.29 21.72 -12.72
N VAL A 476 -1.30 21.13 -11.53
CA VAL A 476 -0.22 20.21 -11.10
C VAL A 476 -0.13 19.00 -12.01
N ILE A 477 -1.27 18.38 -12.35
CA ILE A 477 -1.32 17.23 -13.26
C ILE A 477 -0.92 17.63 -14.68
N TYR A 478 -1.36 18.78 -15.16
CA TYR A 478 -0.94 19.31 -16.46
C TYR A 478 0.58 19.42 -16.55
N LEU A 479 1.23 20.03 -15.54
CA LEU A 479 2.68 20.15 -15.49
C LEU A 479 3.36 18.77 -15.44
N VAL A 480 2.87 17.85 -14.62
CA VAL A 480 3.41 16.48 -14.52
C VAL A 480 3.34 15.75 -15.86
N ASN A 481 2.20 15.84 -16.55
CA ASN A 481 2.01 15.23 -17.86
C ASN A 481 2.86 15.92 -18.95
N GLU A 482 2.99 17.25 -18.91
CA GLU A 482 3.87 17.98 -19.83
C GLU A 482 5.33 17.53 -19.66
N PHE A 483 5.80 17.40 -18.41
CA PHE A 483 7.16 16.91 -18.14
C PHE A 483 7.39 15.45 -18.53
N ASP A 484 6.37 14.59 -18.49
CA ASP A 484 6.46 13.20 -18.93
C ASP A 484 6.56 13.09 -20.46
N GLU A 485 5.95 14.00 -21.21
CA GLU A 485 5.95 13.99 -22.68
C GLU A 485 7.18 14.68 -23.30
N VAL A 486 7.91 15.48 -22.52
CA VAL A 486 9.09 16.21 -23.01
C VAL A 486 10.33 15.30 -23.03
N PRO A 487 11.00 15.12 -24.19
CA PRO A 487 12.27 14.40 -24.24
C PRO A 487 13.33 15.04 -23.35
N PRO A 488 14.18 14.22 -22.69
CA PRO A 488 15.30 14.76 -21.91
C PRO A 488 16.20 15.68 -22.76
N PRO A 489 16.79 16.73 -22.17
CA PRO A 489 17.92 17.40 -22.79
C PRO A 489 19.08 16.41 -22.96
N VAL A 490 19.71 16.39 -24.14
CA VAL A 490 20.83 15.48 -24.44
C VAL A 490 22.16 16.15 -24.04
N PHE A 491 22.97 15.46 -23.25
CA PHE A 491 24.30 15.90 -22.81
C PHE A 491 25.39 15.02 -23.43
N GLN A 492 26.15 15.61 -24.36
CA GLN A 492 27.25 14.92 -25.05
C GLN A 492 28.62 15.36 -24.51
N ARG A 493 29.60 14.44 -24.52
CA ARG A 493 31.00 14.66 -24.10
C ARG A 493 31.91 15.18 -25.22
N ASN A 494 31.34 15.43 -26.40
CA ASN A 494 32.08 15.81 -27.61
C ASN A 494 32.32 17.31 -27.77
N SER A 495 31.86 18.15 -26.84
CA SER A 495 32.05 19.60 -26.91
C SER A 495 33.31 20.04 -26.16
N VAL A 496 33.90 21.16 -26.59
CA VAL A 496 35.09 21.76 -25.91
C VAL A 496 34.81 22.06 -24.42
N ARG A 497 33.55 22.30 -24.05
CA ARG A 497 33.16 22.59 -22.66
C ARG A 497 32.95 21.32 -21.82
N THR A 498 32.57 20.22 -22.47
CA THR A 498 32.22 18.94 -21.81
C THR A 498 33.30 17.87 -21.93
N GLN A 499 34.36 18.11 -22.72
CA GLN A 499 35.53 17.21 -22.83
C GLN A 499 36.26 16.98 -21.50
N HIS A 500 36.09 17.89 -20.54
CA HIS A 500 36.74 17.84 -19.23
C HIS A 500 35.88 17.18 -18.13
N VAL A 501 34.70 16.65 -18.47
CA VAL A 501 33.86 15.91 -17.51
C VAL A 501 34.59 14.62 -17.12
N LEU A 502 35.11 14.56 -15.89
CA LEU A 502 35.97 13.47 -15.42
C LEU A 502 35.21 12.18 -15.13
N TYR A 503 34.05 12.27 -14.47
CA TYR A 503 33.32 11.08 -14.00
C TYR A 503 32.17 10.72 -14.92
N LYS A 504 31.95 9.41 -15.10
CA LYS A 504 30.90 8.83 -15.93
C LYS A 504 29.64 8.49 -15.15
N ILE A 505 28.52 8.42 -15.87
CA ILE A 505 27.26 7.91 -15.31
C ILE A 505 27.49 6.48 -14.81
N GLY A 506 26.95 6.17 -13.63
CA GLY A 506 27.04 4.86 -13.01
C GLY A 506 28.29 4.61 -12.18
N GLN A 507 29.31 5.48 -12.25
CA GLN A 507 30.46 5.36 -11.36
C GLN A 507 30.05 5.54 -9.90
N VAL A 508 30.51 4.60 -9.06
CA VAL A 508 30.23 4.60 -7.62
C VAL A 508 31.36 5.33 -6.90
N PHE A 509 31.01 6.13 -5.89
CA PHE A 509 31.96 6.94 -5.17
C PHE A 509 31.60 7.09 -3.69
N LYS A 510 32.62 7.40 -2.89
CA LYS A 510 32.51 7.86 -1.52
C LYS A 510 32.74 9.36 -1.46
N HIS A 511 31.81 10.09 -0.84
CA HIS A 511 31.93 11.54 -0.73
C HIS A 511 33.11 11.92 0.18
N ARG A 512 34.11 12.62 -0.35
CA ARG A 512 35.37 12.97 0.35
C ARG A 512 35.17 13.56 1.75
N ARG A 513 34.25 14.54 1.87
CA ARG A 513 33.99 15.24 3.15
C ARG A 513 33.06 14.51 4.12
N TYR A 514 32.06 13.79 3.62
CA TYR A 514 30.93 13.30 4.42
C TYR A 514 30.88 11.77 4.50
N GLY A 515 31.70 11.06 3.73
CA GLY A 515 31.87 9.61 3.81
C GLY A 515 30.72 8.76 3.25
N TRP A 516 29.60 9.35 2.83
CA TRP A 516 28.48 8.59 2.27
C TRP A 516 28.79 8.06 0.86
N VAL A 517 28.20 6.92 0.52
CA VAL A 517 28.36 6.22 -0.76
C VAL A 517 27.21 6.57 -1.70
N GLY A 518 27.51 6.80 -2.97
CA GLY A 518 26.51 7.05 -3.99
C GLY A 518 27.01 6.76 -5.40
N ALA A 519 26.11 6.92 -6.37
CA ALA A 519 26.41 6.70 -7.78
C ALA A 519 26.10 7.95 -8.61
N VAL A 520 26.94 8.27 -9.58
CA VAL A 520 26.72 9.41 -10.48
C VAL A 520 25.55 9.09 -11.42
N ASN A 521 24.48 9.89 -11.38
CA ASN A 521 23.29 9.72 -12.24
C ASN A 521 23.03 10.91 -13.17
N GLY A 522 23.96 11.88 -13.21
CA GLY A 522 23.97 12.95 -14.19
C GLY A 522 25.13 13.90 -13.98
N TRP A 523 25.37 14.77 -14.95
CA TRP A 523 26.31 15.87 -14.85
C TRP A 523 25.79 17.09 -15.63
N THR A 524 26.29 18.28 -15.28
CA THR A 524 25.99 19.52 -16.01
C THR A 524 27.17 20.49 -15.95
N ASP A 525 27.42 21.16 -17.07
CA ASP A 525 28.39 22.26 -17.22
C ASP A 525 27.71 23.66 -17.15
N GLN A 526 26.37 23.69 -17.02
CA GLN A 526 25.57 24.92 -16.98
C GLN A 526 25.30 25.40 -15.55
N GLU A 527 25.17 26.71 -15.38
CA GLU A 527 24.71 27.32 -14.11
C GLU A 527 23.25 26.94 -13.85
N LEU A 528 23.00 26.15 -12.81
CA LEU A 528 21.65 25.92 -12.30
C LEU A 528 21.03 27.27 -11.89
N PRO A 529 19.72 27.55 -12.16
CA PRO A 529 19.14 28.90 -12.08
C PRO A 529 19.11 29.57 -10.70
N ASN A 530 19.71 28.99 -9.65
CA ASN A 530 19.48 29.44 -8.27
C ASN A 530 20.69 29.42 -7.33
N ARG A 531 21.93 29.36 -7.83
CA ARG A 531 23.12 29.61 -6.99
C ARG A 531 24.23 30.32 -7.75
N LEU A 532 24.73 31.41 -7.17
CA LEU A 532 26.03 32.02 -7.49
C LEU A 532 27.13 30.97 -7.28
N ARG A 533 27.46 30.18 -8.31
CA ARG A 533 28.55 29.20 -8.27
C ARG A 533 29.69 29.68 -9.16
N PRO A 534 30.94 29.38 -8.81
CA PRO A 534 32.10 29.84 -9.57
C PRO A 534 32.08 29.32 -11.01
N ARG A 535 32.41 30.20 -11.96
CA ARG A 535 32.64 29.88 -13.38
C ARG A 535 33.64 28.73 -13.52
N ASN A 536 33.39 27.81 -14.46
CA ASN A 536 34.27 26.71 -14.91
C ASN A 536 34.39 25.47 -13.99
N LYS A 537 33.35 25.10 -13.22
CA LYS A 537 33.33 23.80 -12.51
C LYS A 537 32.18 22.90 -12.95
N THR A 538 32.49 21.64 -13.26
CA THR A 538 31.50 20.58 -13.52
C THR A 538 30.84 20.15 -12.21
N PHE A 539 29.52 19.97 -12.25
CA PHE A 539 28.77 19.44 -11.12
C PHE A 539 28.08 18.14 -11.52
N TYR A 540 28.08 17.19 -10.60
CA TYR A 540 27.51 15.87 -10.78
C TYR A 540 26.22 15.75 -9.97
N THR A 541 25.15 15.28 -10.59
CA THR A 541 24.00 14.75 -9.85
C THR A 541 24.27 13.32 -9.46
N CYS A 542 23.98 12.99 -8.21
CA CYS A 542 24.29 11.70 -7.61
C CYS A 542 23.07 11.13 -6.91
N LEU A 543 22.88 9.83 -7.10
CA LEU A 543 22.01 9.00 -6.28
C LEU A 543 22.70 8.72 -4.94
N ARG A 544 21.95 8.74 -3.84
CA ARG A 544 22.41 8.31 -2.51
C ARG A 544 21.30 7.52 -1.82
N THR A 545 21.66 6.75 -0.80
CA THR A 545 20.74 5.80 -0.14
C THR A 545 19.65 6.43 0.72
N THR A 546 19.81 7.68 1.19
CA THR A 546 18.86 8.35 2.08
C THR A 546 18.57 9.77 1.62
N GLY A 547 17.40 10.38 1.85
CA GLY A 547 17.15 11.81 1.56
C GLY A 547 16.89 12.17 0.07
N PRO A 548 16.99 13.45 -0.34
CA PRO A 548 16.35 13.89 -1.58
C PRO A 548 16.96 13.24 -2.83
N GLU A 549 16.10 12.96 -3.81
CA GLU A 549 16.47 12.20 -5.02
C GLU A 549 17.61 12.83 -5.85
N ARG A 550 17.75 14.16 -5.80
CA ARG A 550 18.76 14.90 -6.54
C ARG A 550 19.76 15.55 -5.59
N HIS A 551 20.95 14.96 -5.47
CA HIS A 551 22.10 15.58 -4.80
C HIS A 551 23.10 16.09 -5.80
N VAL A 552 23.56 17.33 -5.61
CA VAL A 552 24.59 17.93 -6.46
C VAL A 552 25.92 17.92 -5.74
N VAL A 553 26.89 17.19 -6.30
CA VAL A 553 28.24 17.02 -5.76
C VAL A 553 29.24 17.74 -6.68
N ALA A 554 30.19 18.44 -6.07
CA ALA A 554 31.30 19.05 -6.81
C ALA A 554 32.36 17.99 -7.13
N GLU A 555 33.00 18.12 -8.28
CA GLU A 555 34.04 17.19 -8.77
C GLU A 555 35.10 16.83 -7.71
N ASP A 556 35.61 17.84 -7.00
CA ASP A 556 36.64 17.70 -5.95
C ASP A 556 36.18 16.88 -4.73
N ASN A 557 34.92 16.46 -4.64
CA ASN A 557 34.39 15.66 -3.53
C ASN A 557 34.12 14.21 -3.89
N ILE A 558 34.36 13.79 -5.13
CA ILE A 558 34.14 12.42 -5.59
C ILE A 558 35.45 11.64 -5.40
N VAL A 559 35.35 10.47 -4.74
CA VAL A 559 36.43 9.49 -4.59
C VAL A 559 35.85 8.15 -5.04
N LEU A 560 36.33 7.62 -6.17
CA LEU A 560 35.78 6.40 -6.75
C LEU A 560 35.96 5.21 -5.80
N ILE A 561 34.96 4.33 -5.80
CA ILE A 561 35.02 3.03 -5.13
C ILE A 561 35.39 2.00 -6.19
N GLU A 562 36.40 1.18 -5.89
CA GLU A 562 36.88 0.11 -6.76
C GLU A 562 36.51 -1.28 -6.25
N ASP A 563 36.15 -1.41 -4.97
CA ASP A 563 35.69 -2.65 -4.35
C ASP A 563 34.16 -2.68 -4.24
N PRO A 564 33.47 -3.58 -4.96
CA PRO A 564 32.03 -3.77 -4.86
C PRO A 564 31.53 -4.04 -3.43
N SER A 565 32.36 -4.61 -2.55
CA SER A 565 31.98 -4.94 -1.17
C SER A 565 31.75 -3.69 -0.29
N GLU A 566 32.25 -2.52 -0.71
CA GLU A 566 32.00 -1.25 -0.04
C GLU A 566 30.62 -0.64 -0.39
N ILE A 567 29.90 -1.21 -1.36
CA ILE A 567 28.63 -0.67 -1.85
C ILE A 567 27.47 -1.21 -1.01
N PRO A 568 26.68 -0.36 -0.34
CA PRO A 568 25.57 -0.83 0.46
C PRO A 568 24.41 -1.34 -0.41
N ASP A 569 23.78 -2.46 -0.01
CA ASP A 569 22.61 -3.06 -0.69
C ASP A 569 21.45 -2.06 -0.92
N SER A 570 21.28 -1.12 0.00
CA SER A 570 20.26 -0.07 -0.12
C SER A 570 20.45 0.83 -1.35
N LEU A 571 21.67 0.95 -1.88
CA LEU A 571 21.94 1.70 -3.11
C LEU A 571 21.42 0.94 -4.33
N PHE A 572 21.59 -0.39 -4.37
CA PHE A 572 21.12 -1.24 -5.48
C PHE A 572 19.61 -1.15 -5.68
N ARG A 573 18.84 -1.10 -4.58
CA ARG A 573 17.37 -0.97 -4.66
C ARG A 573 16.94 0.32 -5.35
N GLN A 574 17.61 1.45 -5.09
CA GLN A 574 17.27 2.74 -5.70
C GLN A 574 17.93 2.93 -7.07
N ALA A 575 19.04 2.25 -7.33
CA ALA A 575 19.80 2.32 -8.57
C ALA A 575 18.97 1.96 -9.79
N GLY A 576 18.01 1.03 -9.66
CA GLY A 576 17.14 0.61 -10.76
C GLY A 576 16.36 1.74 -11.43
N LYS A 577 16.13 2.87 -10.74
CA LYS A 577 15.52 4.05 -11.36
C LYS A 577 16.36 4.64 -12.51
N PHE A 578 17.68 4.50 -12.44
CA PHE A 578 18.63 5.14 -13.37
C PHE A 578 19.50 4.14 -14.14
N PHE A 579 19.61 2.90 -13.66
CA PHE A 579 20.60 1.93 -14.13
C PHE A 579 19.99 0.56 -14.42
N LYS A 580 20.52 -0.12 -15.43
CA LYS A 580 20.07 -1.44 -15.88
C LYS A 580 20.54 -2.57 -14.97
N ARG A 581 21.84 -2.61 -14.70
CA ARG A 581 22.52 -3.63 -13.90
C ARG A 581 23.78 -3.04 -13.25
N PHE A 582 24.40 -3.81 -12.35
CA PHE A 582 25.71 -3.48 -11.80
C PHE A 582 26.76 -4.37 -12.45
N ASP A 583 27.89 -3.78 -12.81
CA ASP A 583 29.06 -4.48 -13.31
C ASP A 583 30.12 -4.54 -12.20
N ALA A 584 30.33 -5.75 -11.66
CA ALA A 584 31.27 -5.98 -10.58
C ALA A 584 32.74 -5.93 -11.03
N GLU A 585 33.03 -6.15 -12.31
CA GLU A 585 34.41 -6.12 -12.82
C GLU A 585 34.92 -4.67 -12.90
N THR A 586 34.06 -3.75 -13.30
CA THR A 586 34.40 -2.32 -13.40
C THR A 586 33.94 -1.51 -12.19
N CYS A 587 33.22 -2.13 -11.25
CA CYS A 587 32.59 -1.49 -10.09
C CYS A 587 31.71 -0.28 -10.49
N THR A 588 30.90 -0.45 -11.54
CA THR A 588 30.03 0.61 -12.08
C THR A 588 28.62 0.12 -12.36
N PHE A 589 27.63 0.98 -12.18
CA PHE A 589 26.30 0.74 -12.69
C PHE A 589 26.22 1.02 -14.21
N VAL A 590 25.54 0.15 -14.95
CA VAL A 590 25.30 0.33 -16.39
C VAL A 590 24.13 1.29 -16.59
N SER A 591 24.35 2.37 -17.34
CA SER A 591 23.35 3.43 -17.59
C SER A 591 22.05 2.90 -18.21
N ASN A 592 20.91 3.36 -17.70
CA ASN A 592 19.59 3.22 -18.32
C ASN A 592 19.03 4.57 -18.80
N ILE A 593 19.85 5.62 -18.81
CA ILE A 593 19.45 7.00 -19.12
C ILE A 593 20.14 7.53 -20.39
N ASN A 594 20.36 6.64 -21.36
CA ASN A 594 21.09 6.90 -22.60
C ASN A 594 20.42 7.98 -23.47
N GLU A 595 19.11 8.18 -23.32
CA GLU A 595 18.40 9.30 -23.97
C GLU A 595 18.92 10.66 -23.51
N GLN A 596 19.38 10.76 -22.25
CA GLN A 596 19.88 12.00 -21.65
C GLN A 596 21.41 12.08 -21.70
N TYR A 597 22.10 10.96 -21.52
CA TYR A 597 23.57 10.85 -21.51
C TYR A 597 24.01 9.70 -22.44
N PRO A 598 24.04 9.91 -23.76
CA PRO A 598 24.30 8.82 -24.73
C PRO A 598 25.76 8.36 -24.80
N ASP A 599 26.70 9.16 -24.32
CA ASP A 599 28.15 8.87 -24.36
C ASP A 599 28.67 8.17 -23.09
N ASP A 600 27.77 7.91 -22.14
CA ASP A 600 28.02 7.30 -20.83
C ASP A 600 27.28 5.97 -20.70
#